data_AF-A0A1M7DI96-F1
#
_entry.id   AF-A0A1M7DI96-F1
#
_cell.length_a   1.000
_cell.length_b   1.000
_cell.length_c   1.000
_cell.angle_alpha   90.00
_cell.angle_beta   90.00
_cell.angle_gamma   90.00
#
_symmetry.space_group_name_H-M   'P 1'
#
loop_
_entity.id
_entity.type
_entity.pdbx_description
1 polymer ?
#
loop_
_entity_poly.entity_id
_entity_poly.type
_entity_poly.pdbx_seq_one_letter_code
_entity_poly.pdbx_strand_id
1 'polypeptide(L)'
;MNTGLYGIELTGPAEVGGNFPDRPEKSGVNYFKLGLFWLPAALIAGFACWMLLFGYAGHSAEREPARMATAATEPPPWPATVTNVARDGSTFDPATAEAITPAQPAPVDRLKISSQSWRRGGLGSKALVTLTLRNANSYAVKDIELFCSFARRDGSHLTDRTRVIHDVVNMKSRKTFARMHVGFVNINADLAKCSLVAASHL
;
A
#
# COMPACT_ATOMS: atom_id res chain seq x y z
N MET A 1 11.15 14.66 -18.60
CA MET A 1 10.51 13.34 -18.55
C MET A 1 11.43 12.36 -19.22
N ASN A 2 12.04 11.45 -18.45
CA ASN A 2 12.73 10.26 -18.93
C ASN A 2 12.85 9.30 -17.74
N THR A 3 12.33 8.10 -17.93
CA THR A 3 12.36 6.95 -17.02
C THR A 3 13.71 6.27 -17.10
N GLY A 4 14.39 6.08 -15.96
CA GLY A 4 15.65 5.33 -15.86
C GLY A 4 15.55 4.26 -14.78
N LEU A 5 15.29 3.02 -15.21
CA LEU A 5 15.52 1.79 -14.46
C LEU A 5 17.01 1.70 -14.11
N TYR A 6 17.35 1.57 -12.83
CA TYR A 6 18.71 1.19 -12.43
C TYR A 6 18.71 -0.22 -11.85
N GLY A 7 19.48 -1.06 -12.54
CA GLY A 7 19.74 -2.46 -12.22
C GLY A 7 20.49 -2.62 -10.91
N ILE A 8 20.26 -3.78 -10.31
CA ILE A 8 20.87 -4.23 -9.07
C ILE A 8 22.20 -4.87 -9.45
N GLU A 9 23.30 -4.17 -9.23
CA GLU A 9 24.65 -4.72 -9.30
C GLU A 9 24.92 -5.49 -8.00
N LEU A 10 25.04 -6.81 -8.11
CA LEU A 10 25.35 -7.70 -6.99
C LEU A 10 26.85 -7.65 -6.70
N THR A 11 27.16 -7.23 -5.48
CA THR A 11 28.48 -7.25 -4.86
C THR A 11 29.09 -8.65 -4.91
N GLY A 12 30.28 -8.77 -5.53
CA GLY A 12 31.09 -9.98 -5.51
C GLY A 12 31.69 -10.25 -4.13
N PRO A 13 31.93 -11.51 -3.74
CA PRO A 13 32.73 -11.83 -2.57
C PRO A 13 34.23 -11.93 -2.93
N ALA A 14 35.04 -11.41 -2.02
CA ALA A 14 36.49 -11.37 -2.06
C ALA A 14 37.13 -12.77 -2.00
N GLU A 15 38.17 -12.96 -2.82
CA GLU A 15 39.14 -14.04 -2.69
C GLU A 15 40.04 -13.82 -1.46
N VAL A 16 40.19 -14.87 -0.65
CA VAL A 16 41.26 -15.01 0.34
C VAL A 16 42.00 -16.31 0.03
N GLY A 17 43.27 -16.18 -0.36
CA GLY A 17 44.15 -17.29 -0.70
C GLY A 17 44.72 -18.02 0.52
N GLY A 18 45.11 -19.28 0.31
CA GLY A 18 45.89 -20.09 1.24
C GLY A 18 46.19 -21.49 0.69
N ASN A 19 47.42 -21.71 0.26
CA ASN A 19 48.03 -23.00 -0.15
C ASN A 19 48.18 -23.96 1.04
N PHE A 20 48.09 -25.28 0.82
CA PHE A 20 49.07 -26.35 1.17
C PHE A 20 48.54 -27.73 0.68
N PRO A 21 49.41 -28.74 0.40
CA PRO A 21 49.19 -29.77 -0.62
C PRO A 21 48.84 -31.19 -0.11
N ASP A 22 48.46 -31.99 -1.11
CA ASP A 22 48.82 -33.41 -1.35
C ASP A 22 47.81 -34.55 -1.02
N ARG A 23 47.55 -35.35 -2.09
CA ARG A 23 47.24 -36.80 -2.15
C ARG A 23 45.79 -37.31 -1.92
N PRO A 24 45.40 -38.49 -2.48
CA PRO A 24 45.26 -38.86 -3.89
C PRO A 24 43.84 -39.35 -4.28
N GLU A 25 43.63 -39.45 -5.61
CA GLU A 25 42.65 -40.21 -6.39
C GLU A 25 41.48 -40.93 -5.68
N LYS A 26 40.26 -40.57 -6.08
CA LYS A 26 39.17 -41.52 -6.25
C LYS A 26 38.31 -41.18 -7.47
N SER A 27 38.18 -42.18 -8.31
CA SER A 27 37.51 -42.29 -9.60
C SER A 27 36.03 -41.89 -9.55
N GLY A 28 35.63 -41.00 -10.46
CA GLY A 28 34.24 -40.61 -10.70
C GLY A 28 33.94 -40.67 -12.19
N VAL A 29 33.30 -41.76 -12.61
CA VAL A 29 32.91 -42.08 -13.98
C VAL A 29 31.98 -41.00 -14.56
N ASN A 30 32.26 -40.61 -15.80
CA ASN A 30 31.56 -39.59 -16.58
C ASN A 30 30.07 -39.91 -16.81
N TYR A 31 29.17 -39.30 -16.04
CA TYR A 31 27.72 -39.31 -16.30
C TYR A 31 27.16 -37.93 -16.73
N PHE A 32 28.03 -36.99 -17.12
CA PHE A 32 27.62 -35.58 -17.31
C PHE A 32 27.23 -35.17 -18.73
N LYS A 33 27.10 -36.10 -19.68
CA LYS A 33 26.80 -35.76 -21.10
C LYS A 33 25.59 -36.45 -21.74
N LEU A 34 24.68 -37.04 -20.97
CA LEU A 34 23.49 -37.70 -21.52
C LEU A 34 22.13 -37.05 -21.14
N GLY A 35 22.13 -35.94 -20.40
CA GLY A 35 20.89 -35.29 -19.92
C GLY A 35 20.40 -34.09 -20.73
N LEU A 36 21.21 -33.54 -21.65
CA LEU A 36 20.94 -32.21 -22.22
C LEU A 36 20.05 -32.23 -23.48
N PHE A 37 19.90 -33.37 -24.16
CA PHE A 37 19.10 -33.47 -25.39
C PHE A 37 17.63 -33.88 -25.16
N TRP A 38 17.26 -34.39 -23.99
CA TRP A 38 15.88 -34.84 -23.72
C TRP A 38 14.94 -33.73 -23.24
N LEU A 39 15.49 -32.66 -22.65
CA LEU A 39 14.72 -31.51 -22.16
C LEU A 39 13.93 -30.74 -23.25
N PRO A 40 14.50 -30.42 -24.44
CA PRO A 40 13.75 -29.70 -25.46
C PRO A 40 12.59 -30.53 -26.05
N ALA A 41 12.77 -31.84 -26.20
CA ALA A 41 11.73 -32.72 -26.73
C ALA A 41 10.53 -32.84 -25.77
N ALA A 42 10.77 -32.95 -24.46
CA ALA A 42 9.71 -33.00 -23.46
C ALA A 42 8.92 -31.68 -23.38
N LEU A 43 9.60 -30.53 -23.53
CA LEU A 43 8.94 -29.21 -23.54
C LEU A 43 7.99 -29.04 -24.74
N ILE A 44 8.42 -29.45 -25.93
CA ILE A 44 7.59 -29.32 -27.15
C ILE A 44 6.35 -30.21 -27.07
N ALA A 45 6.50 -31.45 -26.60
CA ALA A 45 5.37 -32.37 -26.43
C ALA A 45 4.36 -31.87 -25.38
N GLY A 46 4.86 -31.32 -24.26
CA GLY A 46 4.00 -30.73 -23.22
C GLY A 46 3.21 -29.52 -23.73
N PHE A 47 3.84 -28.65 -24.53
CA PHE A 47 3.19 -27.44 -25.05
C PHE A 47 2.11 -27.76 -26.10
N ALA A 48 2.34 -28.77 -26.95
CA ALA A 48 1.33 -29.24 -27.91
C ALA A 48 0.10 -29.84 -27.20
N CYS A 49 0.32 -30.64 -26.15
CA CYS A 49 -0.75 -31.20 -25.33
C CYS A 49 -1.56 -30.09 -24.62
N TRP A 50 -0.88 -29.07 -24.10
CA TRP A 50 -1.53 -27.89 -23.50
C TRP A 50 -2.42 -27.18 -24.53
N MET A 51 -1.90 -26.88 -25.72
CA MET A 51 -2.67 -26.16 -26.75
C MET A 51 -3.93 -26.92 -27.19
N LEU A 52 -3.87 -28.26 -27.24
CA LEU A 52 -5.03 -29.09 -27.57
C LEU A 52 -6.08 -29.11 -26.44
N LEU A 53 -5.66 -29.05 -25.18
CA LEU A 53 -6.58 -29.03 -24.03
C LEU A 53 -7.20 -27.65 -23.77
N PHE A 54 -6.49 -26.55 -24.07
CA PHE A 54 -6.97 -25.19 -23.82
C PHE A 54 -7.63 -24.52 -25.03
N GLY A 55 -7.46 -25.07 -26.25
CA GLY A 55 -8.12 -24.57 -27.46
C GLY A 55 -9.62 -24.91 -27.59
N TYR A 56 -10.19 -25.70 -26.68
CA TYR A 56 -11.56 -26.22 -26.77
C TYR A 56 -12.55 -25.57 -25.79
N ALA A 57 -12.28 -24.34 -25.33
CA ALA A 57 -13.19 -23.54 -24.49
C ALA A 57 -13.72 -22.31 -25.26
N GLY A 58 -14.05 -22.50 -26.54
CA GLY A 58 -14.33 -21.42 -27.49
C GLY A 58 -15.70 -21.49 -28.17
N HIS A 59 -16.78 -21.83 -27.46
CA HIS A 59 -18.14 -21.43 -27.87
C HIS A 59 -19.14 -21.58 -26.73
N SER A 60 -20.11 -20.65 -26.68
CA SER A 60 -21.30 -20.60 -25.81
C SER A 60 -21.19 -19.66 -24.61
N ALA A 61 -21.24 -18.36 -24.90
CA ALA A 61 -21.91 -17.41 -24.01
C ALA A 61 -23.02 -16.74 -24.84
N GLU A 62 -24.16 -17.42 -24.86
CA GLU A 62 -25.42 -16.93 -25.40
C GLU A 62 -25.83 -15.68 -24.60
N ARG A 63 -25.87 -14.54 -25.29
CA ARG A 63 -26.44 -13.29 -24.79
C ARG A 63 -27.96 -13.41 -24.85
N GLU A 64 -28.60 -13.55 -23.69
CA GLU A 64 -30.04 -13.33 -23.58
C GLU A 64 -30.31 -11.92 -23.04
N PRO A 65 -31.05 -11.06 -23.77
CA PRO A 65 -31.48 -9.76 -23.28
C PRO A 65 -32.89 -9.89 -22.70
N ALA A 66 -33.00 -10.16 -21.40
CA ALA A 66 -34.28 -10.03 -20.71
C ALA A 66 -34.59 -8.54 -20.46
N ARG A 67 -35.25 -7.92 -21.45
CA ARG A 67 -36.11 -6.76 -21.22
C ARG A 67 -37.42 -7.23 -20.59
N MET A 68 -37.80 -6.68 -19.44
CA MET A 68 -39.20 -6.40 -19.06
C MET A 68 -39.18 -5.20 -18.09
N ALA A 69 -39.70 -4.05 -18.53
CA ALA A 69 -41.01 -3.47 -18.15
C ALA A 69 -40.99 -2.87 -16.73
N THR A 70 -40.87 -1.54 -16.61
CA THR A 70 -42.01 -0.60 -16.51
C THR A 70 -42.89 -0.87 -15.30
N ALA A 71 -42.72 -0.05 -14.26
CA ALA A 71 -43.83 0.48 -13.48
C ALA A 71 -43.36 1.77 -12.79
N ALA A 72 -43.86 2.89 -13.29
CA ALA A 72 -43.90 4.15 -12.57
C ALA A 72 -44.91 4.02 -11.41
N THR A 73 -44.54 4.49 -10.22
CA THR A 73 -45.50 4.95 -9.22
C THR A 73 -44.98 6.26 -8.64
N GLU A 74 -45.75 7.28 -8.94
CA GLU A 74 -45.67 8.70 -8.59
C GLU A 74 -45.83 8.93 -7.06
N PRO A 75 -45.20 9.98 -6.50
CA PRO A 75 -45.25 10.27 -5.07
C PRO A 75 -46.53 11.04 -4.69
N PRO A 76 -47.20 10.70 -3.57
CA PRO A 76 -48.26 11.54 -3.04
C PRO A 76 -47.75 12.63 -2.06
N PRO A 77 -48.52 13.71 -1.92
CA PRO A 77 -48.04 15.05 -1.56
C PRO A 77 -48.14 15.37 -0.05
N TRP A 78 -47.34 16.35 0.36
CA TRP A 78 -47.44 17.03 1.66
C TRP A 78 -48.83 17.64 1.90
N PRO A 79 -49.26 17.71 3.17
CA PRO A 79 -50.04 18.85 3.61
C PRO A 79 -49.37 19.62 4.77
N ALA A 80 -49.16 20.91 4.48
CA ALA A 80 -49.37 22.09 5.32
C ALA A 80 -48.92 22.11 6.80
N THR A 81 -47.96 23.01 7.04
CA THR A 81 -47.97 24.09 8.06
C THR A 81 -49.02 24.02 9.16
N VAL A 82 -48.57 23.85 10.41
CA VAL A 82 -49.16 24.53 11.58
C VAL A 82 -48.02 25.12 12.41
N THR A 83 -48.00 26.43 12.41
CA THR A 83 -47.27 27.32 13.30
C THR A 83 -47.61 27.00 14.76
N ASN A 84 -46.63 26.69 15.59
CA ASN A 84 -46.74 26.89 17.04
C ASN A 84 -45.52 27.66 17.52
N VAL A 85 -45.78 28.92 17.83
CA VAL A 85 -44.93 29.80 18.63
C VAL A 85 -44.90 29.23 20.05
N ALA A 86 -43.72 28.84 20.52
CA ALA A 86 -43.41 28.77 21.94
C ALA A 86 -41.97 29.23 22.12
N ARG A 87 -41.87 30.53 22.41
CA ARG A 87 -40.74 31.20 23.03
C ARG A 87 -40.42 30.46 24.33
N ASP A 88 -39.20 29.97 24.47
CA ASP A 88 -38.59 29.87 25.79
C ASP A 88 -37.17 30.42 25.73
N GLY A 89 -36.94 31.43 26.55
CA GLY A 89 -35.71 32.19 26.60
C GLY A 89 -34.69 31.41 27.42
N SER A 90 -33.71 30.82 26.75
CA SER A 90 -32.44 30.50 27.39
C SER A 90 -31.48 31.64 27.10
N THR A 91 -31.34 32.50 28.11
CA THR A 91 -30.35 33.57 28.21
C THR A 91 -28.97 33.03 27.86
N PHE A 92 -28.44 33.42 26.70
CA PHE A 92 -27.01 33.29 26.41
C PHE A 92 -26.28 34.37 27.22
N ASP A 93 -25.64 33.96 28.32
CA ASP A 93 -24.64 34.79 29.01
C ASP A 93 -23.40 34.94 28.10
N PRO A 94 -23.05 36.14 27.60
CA PRO A 94 -21.88 36.37 26.76
C PRO A 94 -20.67 36.70 27.64
N ALA A 95 -20.41 35.89 28.67
CA ALA A 95 -19.35 36.18 29.65
C ALA A 95 -18.73 34.89 30.19
N THR A 96 -18.21 34.04 29.31
CA THR A 96 -17.09 33.17 29.66
C THR A 96 -16.07 33.30 28.55
N ALA A 97 -14.97 33.96 28.91
CA ALA A 97 -13.81 34.20 28.09
C ALA A 97 -13.26 32.87 27.57
N GLU A 98 -13.53 32.55 26.31
CA GLU A 98 -12.62 31.69 25.56
C GLU A 98 -11.36 32.52 25.32
N ALA A 99 -10.38 32.30 26.20
CA ALA A 99 -9.02 32.73 25.98
C ALA A 99 -8.64 32.33 24.56
N ILE A 100 -8.45 33.33 23.70
CA ILE A 100 -7.92 33.17 22.35
C ILE A 100 -6.50 32.66 22.55
N THR A 101 -6.38 31.34 22.68
CA THR A 101 -5.10 30.65 22.59
C THR A 101 -4.56 31.07 21.23
N PRO A 102 -3.34 31.63 21.13
CA PRO A 102 -2.74 31.92 19.85
C PRO A 102 -2.88 30.66 19.00
N ALA A 103 -3.53 30.78 17.83
CA ALA A 103 -3.77 29.66 16.93
C ALA A 103 -2.41 29.09 16.52
N GLN A 104 -1.90 28.16 17.32
CA GLN A 104 -0.62 27.55 17.11
C GLN A 104 -0.76 26.76 15.81
N PRO A 105 0.12 26.99 14.82
CA PRO A 105 -0.03 26.36 13.52
C PRO A 105 -0.13 24.85 13.71
N ALA A 106 -1.14 24.24 13.08
CA ALA A 106 -1.38 22.81 13.19
C ALA A 106 -0.05 22.05 12.97
N PRO A 107 0.37 21.14 13.87
CA PRO A 107 1.70 20.53 13.78
C PRO A 107 2.02 19.82 12.45
N VAL A 108 0.98 19.49 11.69
CA VAL A 108 1.05 18.88 10.35
C VAL A 108 1.42 19.85 9.22
N ASP A 109 1.29 21.17 9.40
CA ASP A 109 1.32 22.15 8.31
C ASP A 109 2.67 22.21 7.54
N ARG A 110 3.79 21.99 8.25
CA ARG A 110 5.13 21.88 7.62
C ARG A 110 5.81 20.52 7.83
N LEU A 111 5.03 19.49 8.14
CA LEU A 111 5.48 18.11 8.17
C LEU A 111 5.14 17.45 6.83
N LYS A 112 6.14 16.89 6.14
CA LYS A 112 5.94 16.31 4.80
C LYS A 112 6.55 14.93 4.69
N ILE A 113 5.88 14.05 3.95
CA ILE A 113 6.44 12.77 3.52
C ILE A 113 7.35 13.05 2.32
N SER A 114 8.66 12.94 2.51
CA SER A 114 9.65 13.20 1.45
C SER A 114 9.90 12.01 0.53
N SER A 115 9.76 10.79 1.07
CA SER A 115 9.77 9.55 0.32
C SER A 115 8.88 8.53 1.02
N GLN A 116 8.28 7.65 0.22
CA GLN A 116 7.54 6.51 0.72
C GLN A 116 7.79 5.32 -0.20
N SER A 117 7.90 4.14 0.40
CA SER A 117 7.84 2.86 -0.27
C SER A 117 7.12 1.89 0.64
N TRP A 118 6.59 0.84 0.06
CA TRP A 118 5.84 -0.15 0.80
C TRP A 118 6.09 -1.53 0.22
N ARG A 119 5.85 -2.55 1.02
CA ARG A 119 5.88 -3.93 0.58
C ARG A 119 4.95 -4.78 1.42
N ARG A 120 4.49 -5.88 0.85
CA ARG A 120 3.76 -6.92 1.57
C ARG A 120 4.75 -7.84 2.29
N GLY A 121 4.34 -8.37 3.43
CA GLY A 121 5.06 -9.39 4.21
C GLY A 121 4.08 -10.38 4.84
N GLY A 122 4.59 -11.39 5.55
CA GLY A 122 3.77 -12.35 6.30
C GLY A 122 2.66 -12.98 5.45
N LEU A 123 3.03 -13.76 4.42
CA LEU A 123 2.11 -14.38 3.45
C LEU A 123 1.35 -13.39 2.55
N GLY A 124 1.75 -12.12 2.54
CA GLY A 124 1.19 -11.10 1.65
C GLY A 124 0.17 -10.20 2.31
N SER A 125 -0.25 -10.47 3.55
CA SER A 125 -1.27 -9.67 4.24
C SER A 125 -0.69 -8.56 5.11
N LYS A 126 0.58 -8.61 5.54
CA LYS A 126 1.17 -7.55 6.37
C LYS A 126 1.67 -6.39 5.51
N ALA A 127 1.20 -5.18 5.77
CA ALA A 127 1.71 -3.97 5.14
C ALA A 127 2.91 -3.43 5.92
N LEU A 128 4.08 -3.43 5.27
CA LEU A 128 5.30 -2.82 5.78
C LEU A 128 5.61 -1.57 4.97
N VAL A 129 5.55 -0.41 5.61
CA VAL A 129 5.81 0.89 4.98
C VAL A 129 7.17 1.40 5.43
N THR A 130 7.97 1.88 4.47
CA THR A 130 9.17 2.66 4.72
C THR A 130 8.92 4.08 4.25
N LEU A 131 8.99 5.05 5.15
CA LEU A 131 8.73 6.44 4.82
C LEU A 131 9.75 7.35 5.48
N THR A 132 10.00 8.49 4.86
CA THR A 132 10.90 9.50 5.38
C THR A 132 10.16 10.81 5.59
N LEU A 133 10.01 11.21 6.84
CA LEU A 133 9.37 12.47 7.22
C LEU A 133 10.42 13.59 7.26
N ARG A 134 10.04 14.74 6.70
CA ARG A 134 10.78 16.00 6.82
C ARG A 134 9.96 16.97 7.67
N ASN A 135 10.50 17.36 8.81
CA ASN A 135 9.93 18.37 9.67
C ASN A 135 10.60 19.72 9.36
N ALA A 136 9.87 20.65 8.75
CA ALA A 136 10.35 22.01 8.49
C ALA A 136 9.85 23.02 9.55
N ASN A 137 9.17 22.56 10.60
CA ASN A 137 8.77 23.39 11.73
C ASN A 137 9.98 23.80 12.58
N SER A 138 9.79 24.87 13.37
CA SER A 138 10.73 25.34 14.40
C SER A 138 10.61 24.57 15.72
N TYR A 139 9.72 23.57 15.79
CA TYR A 139 9.49 22.71 16.96
C TYR A 139 9.57 21.24 16.56
N ALA A 140 9.84 20.39 17.55
CA ALA A 140 9.80 18.94 17.36
C ALA A 140 8.34 18.45 17.39
N VAL A 141 8.08 17.35 16.69
CA VAL A 141 6.73 16.75 16.61
C VAL A 141 6.78 15.29 17.05
N LYS A 142 5.69 14.81 17.63
CA LYS A 142 5.48 13.41 18.06
C LYS A 142 4.04 12.96 17.74
N ASP A 143 3.74 11.70 18.04
CA ASP A 143 2.40 11.10 17.89
C ASP A 143 1.80 11.38 16.51
N ILE A 144 2.58 11.06 15.48
CA ILE A 144 2.26 11.38 14.09
C ILE A 144 1.26 10.33 13.58
N GLU A 145 0.05 10.76 13.27
CA GLU A 145 -0.99 9.91 12.71
C GLU A 145 -0.82 9.80 11.19
N LEU A 146 -0.56 8.58 10.75
CA LEU A 146 -0.38 8.19 9.36
C LEU A 146 -1.61 7.44 8.88
N PHE A 147 -2.24 7.95 7.84
CA PHE A 147 -3.27 7.23 7.11
C PHE A 147 -2.69 6.68 5.82
N CYS A 148 -2.95 5.42 5.51
CA CYS A 148 -2.53 4.77 4.27
C CYS A 148 -3.73 4.09 3.61
N SER A 149 -3.97 4.46 2.36
CA SER A 149 -4.95 3.81 1.49
C SER A 149 -4.25 2.81 0.57
N PHE A 150 -4.80 1.60 0.46
CA PHE A 150 -4.30 0.52 -0.36
C PHE A 150 -5.28 0.22 -1.50
N ALA A 151 -4.74 0.10 -2.70
CA ALA A 151 -5.50 -0.10 -3.92
C ALA A 151 -4.87 -1.19 -4.79
N ARG A 152 -5.65 -1.77 -5.69
CA ARG A 152 -5.12 -2.65 -6.75
C ARG A 152 -4.43 -1.80 -7.83
N ARG A 153 -3.67 -2.44 -8.70
CA ARG A 153 -3.00 -1.80 -9.86
C ARG A 153 -3.95 -1.00 -10.77
N ASP A 154 -5.22 -1.35 -10.85
CA ASP A 154 -6.26 -0.62 -11.61
C ASP A 154 -6.76 0.66 -10.89
N GLY A 155 -6.27 0.93 -9.67
CA GLY A 155 -6.68 2.06 -8.85
C GLY A 155 -7.91 1.77 -7.97
N SER A 156 -8.53 0.60 -8.07
CA SER A 156 -9.66 0.23 -7.21
C SER A 156 -9.21 0.14 -5.75
N HIS A 157 -9.95 0.81 -4.88
CA HIS A 157 -9.69 0.81 -3.45
C HIS A 157 -9.97 -0.56 -2.83
N LEU A 158 -9.16 -0.96 -1.86
CA LEU A 158 -9.29 -2.26 -1.18
C LEU A 158 -9.31 -2.15 0.34
N THR A 159 -8.43 -1.35 0.93
CA THR A 159 -8.27 -1.30 2.39
C THR A 159 -7.64 0.02 2.81
N ASP A 160 -8.11 0.57 3.91
CA ASP A 160 -7.45 1.69 4.60
C ASP A 160 -6.88 1.24 5.94
N ARG A 161 -5.75 1.84 6.31
CA ARG A 161 -5.14 1.65 7.63
C ARG A 161 -4.60 2.94 8.17
N THR A 162 -4.83 3.15 9.45
CA THR A 162 -4.28 4.26 10.21
C THR A 162 -3.28 3.73 11.24
N ARG A 163 -2.17 4.44 11.43
CA ARG A 163 -1.16 4.13 12.44
C ARG A 163 -0.63 5.40 13.06
N VAL A 164 -0.55 5.42 14.38
CA VAL A 164 0.17 6.46 15.11
C VAL A 164 1.64 6.07 15.27
N ILE A 165 2.52 7.02 14.98
CA ILE A 165 3.97 6.91 15.15
C ILE A 165 4.33 7.72 16.39
N HIS A 166 4.61 7.05 17.50
CA HIS A 166 4.94 7.68 18.78
C HIS A 166 6.35 8.29 18.85
N ASP A 167 7.15 8.05 17.81
CA ASP A 167 8.51 8.56 17.72
C ASP A 167 8.54 10.08 17.50
N VAL A 168 9.58 10.70 18.06
CA VAL A 168 9.87 12.11 17.87
C VAL A 168 10.60 12.36 16.55
N VAL A 169 10.20 13.42 15.85
CA VAL A 169 10.92 14.02 14.72
C VAL A 169 11.36 15.44 15.11
N ASN A 170 12.66 15.63 15.26
CA ASN A 170 13.25 16.90 15.71
C ASN A 170 12.93 18.06 14.74
N MET A 171 13.00 19.29 15.25
CA MET A 171 12.82 20.50 14.43
C MET A 171 13.81 20.54 13.27
N LYS A 172 13.38 21.09 12.12
CA LYS A 172 14.20 21.26 10.90
C LYS A 172 14.97 19.99 10.46
N SER A 173 14.45 18.80 10.79
CA SER A 173 15.16 17.52 10.59
C SER A 173 14.42 16.59 9.63
N ARG A 174 15.06 15.46 9.33
CA ARG A 174 14.49 14.37 8.55
C ARG A 174 14.68 13.06 9.32
N LYS A 175 13.62 12.24 9.40
CA LYS A 175 13.67 10.92 10.05
C LYS A 175 13.04 9.88 9.15
N THR A 176 13.75 8.76 8.97
CA THR A 176 13.27 7.62 8.19
C THR A 176 12.76 6.54 9.13
N PHE A 177 11.55 6.09 8.87
CA PHE A 177 10.94 4.95 9.54
C PHE A 177 10.91 3.78 8.57
N ALA A 178 11.73 2.76 8.83
CA ALA A 178 11.88 1.63 7.94
C ALA A 178 10.99 0.45 8.35
N ARG A 179 10.34 -0.19 7.37
CA ARG A 179 9.58 -1.44 7.53
C ARG A 179 8.55 -1.39 8.67
N MET A 180 7.93 -0.23 8.86
CA MET A 180 6.90 0.00 9.85
C MET A 180 5.66 -0.83 9.51
N HIS A 181 5.20 -1.66 10.45
CA HIS A 181 3.96 -2.41 10.28
C HIS A 181 2.76 -1.50 10.46
N VAL A 182 2.04 -1.21 9.37
CA VAL A 182 0.85 -0.36 9.37
C VAL A 182 -0.42 -1.15 9.69
N GLY A 183 -0.44 -2.44 9.35
CA GLY A 183 -1.54 -3.34 9.65
C GLY A 183 -1.66 -4.44 8.60
N PHE A 184 -2.78 -5.15 8.65
CA PHE A 184 -3.12 -6.18 7.67
C PHE A 184 -3.96 -5.60 6.53
N VAL A 185 -3.61 -5.92 5.29
CA VAL A 185 -4.24 -5.42 4.06
C VAL A 185 -4.71 -6.57 3.18
N ASN A 186 -5.63 -6.27 2.27
CA ASN A 186 -6.02 -7.22 1.24
C ASN A 186 -4.79 -7.67 0.43
N ILE A 187 -4.66 -8.98 0.21
CA ILE A 187 -3.50 -9.57 -0.49
C ILE A 187 -3.37 -9.09 -1.94
N ASN A 188 -4.47 -8.63 -2.53
CA ASN A 188 -4.54 -8.12 -3.91
C ASN A 188 -4.18 -6.61 -4.04
N ALA A 189 -3.78 -5.95 -2.95
CA ALA A 189 -3.38 -4.54 -3.02
C ALA A 189 -1.98 -4.40 -3.60
N ASP A 190 -1.81 -3.66 -4.69
CA ASP A 190 -0.51 -3.47 -5.37
C ASP A 190 0.02 -2.04 -5.25
N LEU A 191 -0.84 -1.10 -4.86
CA LEU A 191 -0.52 0.29 -4.64
C LEU A 191 -0.81 0.68 -3.20
N ALA A 192 0.01 1.57 -2.66
CA ALA A 192 -0.23 2.20 -1.37
C ALA A 192 0.10 3.68 -1.47
N LYS A 193 -0.73 4.51 -0.84
CA LYS A 193 -0.50 5.94 -0.70
C LYS A 193 -0.75 6.32 0.74
N CYS A 194 0.24 6.94 1.37
CA CYS A 194 0.09 7.43 2.73
C CYS A 194 0.04 8.96 2.79
N SER A 195 -0.68 9.47 3.77
CA SER A 195 -0.83 10.88 4.10
C SER A 195 -0.74 11.07 5.61
N LEU A 196 -0.32 12.27 6.01
CA LEU A 196 -0.31 12.67 7.41
C LEU A 196 -1.68 13.24 7.75
N VAL A 197 -2.26 12.79 8.86
CA VAL A 197 -3.58 13.23 9.34
C VAL A 197 -3.41 14.24 10.47
N ALA A 198 -2.65 13.85 11.49
CA ALA A 198 -2.41 14.64 12.68
C ALA A 198 -0.99 14.44 13.20
N ALA A 199 -0.54 15.36 14.04
CA ALA A 199 0.69 15.26 14.81
C ALA A 199 0.56 16.17 16.03
N SER A 200 1.30 15.85 17.08
CA SER A 200 1.37 16.63 18.31
C SER A 200 2.68 17.41 18.37
N HIS A 201 2.64 18.62 18.92
CA HIS A 201 3.86 19.34 19.29
C HIS A 201 4.53 18.68 20.50
N LEU A 202 5.82 18.94 20.66
CA LEU A 202 6.59 18.65 21.86
C LEU A 202 6.88 19.92 22.65
#